data_AF-A0AA86VXI0-F1
#
_entry.id   AF-A0AA86VXI0-F1
#
_cell.length_a   1.000
_cell.length_b   1.000
_cell.length_c   1.000
_cell.angle_alpha   90.00
_cell.angle_beta   90.00
_cell.angle_gamma   90.00
#
_symmetry.space_group_name_H-M   'P 1'
#
loop_
_entity.id
_entity.type
_entity.pdbx_description
1 polymer ?
#
loop_
_entity_poly.entity_id
_entity_poly.type
_entity_poly.pdbx_seq_one_letter_code
_entity_poly.pdbx_strand_id
1 'polypeptide(L)'
;MSEDGEKEKVAQQERKVPLLKLFSFADFYDCVLMSVGSVGACVHGASVPVFFVFFGKIINVIGLAYLFPKEASHEVAKYALDFVYLSIVILFSSWTEVACWMHTGERQAAKMRMAYLRSMLNQDISLFDTEASTGEVISSITSDIIVVQDALSEKV
;
A
#
# COMPACT_ATOMS: atom_id res chain seq x y z
N MET A 1 -29.35 35.04 25.39
CA MET A 1 -28.23 34.67 24.50
C MET A 1 -27.45 33.62 25.26
N SER A 2 -27.85 32.36 25.08
CA SER A 2 -27.60 31.29 26.05
C SER A 2 -26.27 30.59 25.77
N GLU A 3 -25.46 30.48 26.82
CA GLU A 3 -24.13 29.82 26.88
C GLU A 3 -24.14 28.32 26.52
N ASP A 4 -25.30 27.75 26.16
CA ASP A 4 -25.42 26.36 25.70
C ASP A 4 -24.94 26.15 24.25
N GLY A 5 -24.92 27.20 23.43
CA GLY A 5 -24.45 27.10 22.03
C GLY A 5 -22.93 26.95 21.88
N GLU A 6 -22.15 27.25 22.93
CA GLU A 6 -20.69 27.06 22.94
C GLU A 6 -20.28 25.69 23.48
N LYS A 7 -21.09 25.05 24.34
CA LYS A 7 -20.77 23.73 24.91
C LYS A 7 -20.97 22.59 23.93
N GLU A 8 -21.85 22.73 22.95
CA GLU A 8 -22.04 21.73 21.89
C GLU A 8 -20.88 21.72 20.87
N LYS A 9 -20.15 22.83 20.73
CA LYS A 9 -19.00 22.93 19.81
C LYS A 9 -17.70 22.35 20.36
N VAL A 10 -17.65 21.99 21.65
CA VAL A 10 -16.43 21.51 22.33
C VAL A 10 -16.36 19.97 22.45
N ALA A 11 -17.41 19.23 22.02
CA ALA A 11 -17.47 17.77 22.19
C ALA A 11 -17.36 16.93 20.90
N GLN A 12 -17.12 17.53 19.73
CA GLN A 12 -16.57 16.78 18.58
C GLN A 12 -15.05 16.65 18.76
N GLN A 13 -14.65 15.94 19.80
CA GLN A 13 -13.30 15.43 19.90
C GLN A 13 -13.13 14.47 18.71
N GLU A 14 -12.32 14.83 17.71
CA GLU A 14 -11.98 13.98 16.58
C GLU A 14 -11.66 12.57 17.11
N ARG A 15 -12.60 11.65 16.94
CA ARG A 15 -12.48 10.29 17.49
C ARG A 15 -11.45 9.59 16.60
N LYS A 16 -10.18 9.69 16.96
CA LYS A 16 -9.07 9.05 16.25
C LYS A 16 -9.33 7.55 16.22
N VAL A 17 -9.75 7.06 15.07
CA VAL A 17 -9.97 5.63 14.85
C VAL A 17 -8.58 5.01 14.75
N PRO A 18 -8.30 3.91 15.48
CA PRO A 18 -7.00 3.25 15.35
C PRO A 18 -6.79 2.76 13.91
N LEU A 19 -5.60 2.97 13.34
CA LEU A 19 -5.29 2.57 11.96
C LEU A 19 -5.53 1.07 11.71
N LEU A 20 -5.39 0.24 12.74
CA LEU A 20 -5.68 -1.19 12.68
C LEU A 20 -7.14 -1.51 12.32
N LYS A 21 -8.09 -0.60 12.59
CA LYS A 21 -9.49 -0.79 12.17
C LYS A 21 -9.66 -0.74 10.65
N LEU A 22 -8.71 -0.14 9.92
CA LEU A 22 -8.68 -0.17 8.45
C LEU A 22 -8.63 -1.61 7.93
N PHE A 23 -7.94 -2.49 8.66
CA PHE A 23 -7.80 -3.91 8.34
C PHE A 23 -8.89 -4.79 8.96
N SER A 24 -9.98 -4.22 9.51
CA SER A 24 -10.99 -5.03 10.22
C SER A 24 -11.78 -5.99 9.32
N PHE A 25 -11.72 -5.81 7.99
CA PHE A 25 -12.32 -6.70 6.99
C PHE A 25 -11.32 -7.72 6.39
N ALA A 26 -10.07 -7.74 6.85
CA ALA A 26 -9.06 -8.68 6.40
C ALA A 26 -9.31 -10.09 6.96
N ASP A 27 -9.35 -11.10 6.08
CA ASP A 27 -9.39 -12.51 6.50
C ASP A 27 -7.97 -13.07 6.66
N PHE A 28 -7.87 -14.33 7.13
CA PHE A 28 -6.60 -15.05 7.20
C PHE A 28 -5.81 -15.03 5.88
N TYR A 29 -6.50 -15.20 4.73
CA TYR A 29 -5.86 -15.11 3.42
C TYR A 29 -5.27 -13.72 3.16
N ASP A 30 -6.00 -12.65 3.51
CA ASP A 30 -5.50 -11.27 3.36
C ASP A 30 -4.26 -11.04 4.24
N CYS A 31 -4.26 -11.58 5.45
CA CYS A 31 -3.10 -11.53 6.35
C CYS A 31 -1.86 -12.24 5.77
N VAL A 32 -2.06 -13.40 5.14
CA VAL A 32 -0.97 -14.11 4.44
C VAL A 32 -0.42 -13.27 3.29
N LEU A 33 -1.28 -12.70 2.44
CA LEU A 33 -0.81 -11.85 1.34
C LEU A 33 -0.08 -10.61 1.83
N MET A 34 -0.59 -9.95 2.87
CA MET A 34 0.08 -8.79 3.46
C MET A 34 1.46 -9.16 4.00
N SER A 35 1.61 -10.34 4.61
CA SER A 35 2.92 -10.80 5.10
C SER A 35 3.91 -11.05 3.95
N VAL A 36 3.47 -11.67 2.86
CA VAL A 36 4.29 -11.93 1.67
C VAL A 36 4.66 -10.61 0.99
N GLY A 37 3.69 -9.71 0.83
CA GLY A 37 3.91 -8.38 0.28
C GLY A 37 4.90 -7.55 1.11
N SER A 38 4.82 -7.64 2.44
CA SER A 38 5.75 -6.95 3.36
C SER A 38 7.19 -7.46 3.23
N VAL A 39 7.38 -8.79 3.08
CA VAL A 39 8.72 -9.35 2.83
C VAL A 39 9.27 -8.86 1.48
N GLY A 40 8.43 -8.83 0.44
CA GLY A 40 8.77 -8.24 -0.86
C GLY A 40 9.15 -6.77 -0.77
N ALA A 41 8.42 -5.99 0.03
CA ALA A 41 8.70 -4.57 0.28
C ALA A 41 10.04 -4.36 0.96
N CYS A 42 10.40 -5.17 1.95
CA CYS A 42 11.71 -5.07 2.60
C CYS A 42 12.86 -5.33 1.63
N VAL A 43 12.75 -6.36 0.79
CA VAL A 43 13.78 -6.71 -0.20
C VAL A 43 13.87 -5.63 -1.28
N HIS A 44 12.73 -5.16 -1.78
CA HIS A 44 12.67 -4.09 -2.78
C HIS A 44 13.19 -2.75 -2.20
N GLY A 45 12.84 -2.38 -0.97
CA GLY A 45 13.34 -1.19 -0.30
C GLY A 45 14.85 -1.21 -0.05
N ALA A 46 15.44 -2.39 0.19
CA ALA A 46 16.88 -2.56 0.32
C ALA A 46 17.64 -2.51 -1.02
N SER A 47 16.94 -2.49 -2.16
CA SER A 47 17.56 -2.56 -3.49
C SER A 47 18.46 -1.36 -3.80
N VAL A 48 18.10 -0.15 -3.38
CA VAL A 48 18.86 1.08 -3.68
C VAL A 48 20.24 1.07 -2.99
N PRO A 49 20.36 0.81 -1.67
CA PRO A 49 21.67 0.62 -1.04
C PRO A 49 22.51 -0.47 -1.70
N VAL A 50 21.90 -1.61 -2.01
CA VAL A 50 22.61 -2.74 -2.65
C VAL A 50 23.12 -2.33 -4.04
N PHE A 51 22.29 -1.65 -4.84
CA PHE A 51 22.66 -1.09 -6.13
C PHE A 51 23.91 -0.21 -6.03
N PHE A 52 23.95 0.71 -5.06
CA PHE A 52 25.11 1.60 -4.87
C PHE A 52 26.38 0.84 -4.48
N VAL A 53 26.29 -0.25 -3.71
CA VAL A 53 27.45 -1.08 -3.39
C VAL A 53 28.03 -1.72 -4.65
N PHE A 54 27.22 -2.31 -5.51
CA PHE A 54 27.68 -2.89 -6.78
C PHE A 54 28.21 -1.81 -7.73
N PHE A 55 27.54 -0.65 -7.77
CA PHE A 55 27.96 0.46 -8.61
C PHE A 55 29.33 1.00 -8.19
N GLY A 56 29.58 1.13 -6.88
CA GLY A 56 30.89 1.52 -6.35
C GLY A 56 32.01 0.54 -6.72
N LYS A 57 31.72 -0.77 -6.74
CA LYS A 57 32.70 -1.78 -7.17
C LYS A 57 33.07 -1.61 -8.65
N ILE A 58 32.10 -1.37 -9.53
CA ILE A 58 32.37 -1.09 -10.95
C ILE A 58 33.22 0.17 -11.10
N ILE A 59 32.88 1.27 -10.42
CA ILE A 59 33.68 2.51 -10.46
C ILE A 59 35.14 2.24 -10.05
N ASN A 60 35.35 1.46 -8.98
CA ASN A 60 36.69 1.11 -8.52
C ASN A 60 37.48 0.30 -9.56
N VAL A 61 36.85 -0.68 -10.22
CA VAL A 61 37.50 -1.46 -11.29
C VAL A 61 37.85 -0.58 -12.48
N ILE A 62 36.94 0.32 -12.90
CA ILE A 62 37.19 1.26 -13.99
C ILE A 62 38.34 2.21 -13.62
N GLY A 63 38.40 2.70 -12.38
CA GLY A 63 39.50 3.54 -11.91
C GLY A 63 40.86 2.85 -11.94
N LEU A 64 40.90 1.53 -11.72
CA LEU A 64 42.12 0.70 -11.80
C LEU A 64 42.42 0.17 -13.20
N ALA A 65 41.51 0.36 -14.17
CA ALA A 65 41.64 -0.18 -15.52
C ALA A 65 42.86 0.37 -16.28
N TYR A 66 43.36 1.55 -15.91
CA TYR A 66 44.59 2.10 -16.47
C TYR A 66 45.85 1.30 -16.06
N LEU A 67 45.85 0.70 -14.86
CA LEU A 67 46.96 -0.13 -14.38
C LEU A 67 46.86 -1.57 -14.90
N PHE A 68 45.65 -2.14 -14.98
CA PHE A 68 45.43 -3.54 -15.34
C PHE A 68 44.30 -3.70 -16.39
N PRO A 69 44.55 -3.34 -17.66
CA PRO A 69 43.50 -3.26 -18.68
C PRO A 69 42.91 -4.62 -19.06
N LYS A 70 43.67 -5.72 -18.94
CA LYS A 70 43.18 -7.07 -19.25
C LYS A 70 42.28 -7.60 -18.14
N GLU A 71 42.70 -7.51 -16.88
CA GLU A 71 41.87 -7.89 -15.73
C GLU A 71 40.60 -7.04 -15.59
N ALA A 72 40.65 -5.75 -15.90
CA ALA A 72 39.49 -4.86 -15.75
C ALA A 72 38.29 -5.28 -16.60
N SER A 73 38.51 -5.74 -17.83
CA SER A 73 37.41 -6.17 -18.72
C SER A 73 36.65 -7.39 -18.20
N HIS A 74 37.37 -8.36 -17.63
CA HIS A 74 36.78 -9.55 -17.02
C HIS A 74 35.99 -9.22 -15.75
N GLU A 75 36.56 -8.37 -14.88
CA GLU A 75 35.89 -7.97 -13.64
C GLU A 75 34.64 -7.10 -13.91
N VAL A 76 34.69 -6.19 -14.88
CA VAL A 76 33.50 -5.42 -15.30
C VAL A 76 32.40 -6.34 -15.82
N ALA A 77 32.73 -7.35 -16.64
CA ALA A 77 31.75 -8.31 -17.14
C ALA A 77 31.09 -9.11 -16.00
N LYS A 78 31.86 -9.49 -14.98
CA LYS A 78 31.36 -10.18 -13.79
C LYS A 78 30.37 -9.30 -13.00
N TYR A 79 30.72 -8.05 -12.71
CA TYR A 79 29.82 -7.14 -12.01
C TYR A 79 28.59 -6.77 -12.85
N ALA A 80 28.71 -6.70 -14.18
CA ALA A 80 27.57 -6.52 -15.06
C ALA A 80 26.57 -7.68 -14.96
N LEU A 81 27.04 -8.93 -14.84
CA LEU A 81 26.17 -10.08 -14.55
C LEU A 81 25.53 -9.99 -13.16
N ASP A 82 26.25 -9.53 -12.14
CA ASP A 82 25.66 -9.30 -10.81
C ASP A 82 24.50 -8.29 -10.87
N PHE A 83 24.59 -7.25 -11.69
CA PHE A 83 23.49 -6.31 -11.94
C PHE A 83 22.28 -6.99 -12.57
N VAL A 84 22.47 -7.92 -13.52
CA VAL A 84 21.37 -8.68 -14.12
C VAL A 84 20.65 -9.51 -13.07
N TYR A 85 21.38 -10.21 -12.21
CA TYR A 85 20.79 -10.98 -11.11
C TYR A 85 20.04 -10.10 -10.12
N LEU A 86 20.62 -8.94 -9.76
CA LEU A 86 19.98 -7.96 -8.89
C LEU A 86 18.65 -7.45 -9.50
N SER A 87 18.64 -7.09 -10.78
CA SER A 87 17.42 -6.63 -11.47
C SER A 87 16.32 -7.68 -11.48
N ILE A 88 16.67 -8.97 -11.67
CA ILE A 88 15.70 -10.06 -11.62
C ILE A 88 15.06 -10.15 -10.23
N VAL A 89 15.87 -10.11 -9.17
CA VAL A 89 15.37 -10.15 -7.79
C VAL A 89 14.47 -8.95 -7.49
N ILE A 90 14.89 -7.74 -7.87
CA ILE A 90 14.11 -6.52 -7.68
C ILE A 90 12.78 -6.61 -8.42
N LEU A 91 12.78 -7.09 -9.67
CA LEU A 91 11.58 -7.21 -10.49
C LEU A 91 10.53 -8.11 -9.81
N PHE A 92 10.94 -9.32 -9.40
CA PHE A 92 10.02 -10.25 -8.73
C PHE A 92 9.58 -9.74 -7.36
N SER A 93 10.49 -9.11 -6.61
CA SER A 93 10.19 -8.54 -5.29
C SER A 93 9.17 -7.41 -5.38
N SER A 94 9.41 -6.44 -6.26
CA SER A 94 8.52 -5.30 -6.53
C SER A 94 7.16 -5.77 -7.03
N TRP A 95 7.14 -6.70 -7.98
CA TRP A 95 5.88 -7.21 -8.51
C TRP A 95 5.06 -7.93 -7.43
N THR A 96 5.72 -8.77 -6.61
CA THR A 96 5.04 -9.52 -5.54
C THR A 96 4.49 -8.58 -4.46
N GLU A 97 5.27 -7.59 -4.04
CA GLU A 97 4.86 -6.55 -3.11
C GLU A 97 3.58 -5.85 -3.61
N VAL A 98 3.62 -5.25 -4.80
CA VAL A 98 2.50 -4.47 -5.35
C VAL A 98 1.29 -5.36 -5.59
N ALA A 99 1.48 -6.55 -6.17
CA ALA A 99 0.38 -7.47 -6.44
C ALA A 99 -0.33 -7.91 -5.16
N CYS A 100 0.42 -8.22 -4.09
CA CYS A 100 -0.17 -8.67 -2.83
C CYS A 100 -0.97 -7.56 -2.13
N TRP A 101 -0.44 -6.33 -2.10
CA TRP A 101 -1.13 -5.18 -1.51
C TRP A 101 -2.37 -4.78 -2.30
N MET A 102 -2.26 -4.67 -3.63
CA MET A 102 -3.41 -4.38 -4.50
C MET A 102 -4.52 -5.43 -4.37
N HIS A 103 -4.16 -6.72 -4.39
CA HIS A 103 -5.15 -7.80 -4.29
C HIS A 103 -5.87 -7.77 -2.94
N THR A 104 -5.13 -7.52 -1.85
CA THR A 104 -5.70 -7.45 -0.50
C THR A 104 -6.60 -6.23 -0.32
N GLY A 105 -6.21 -5.07 -0.85
CA GLY A 105 -7.03 -3.86 -0.80
C GLY A 105 -8.34 -3.99 -1.56
N GLU A 106 -8.31 -4.56 -2.78
CA GLU A 106 -9.52 -4.86 -3.56
C GLU A 106 -10.47 -5.81 -2.82
N ARG A 107 -9.94 -6.90 -2.23
CA ARG A 107 -10.77 -7.85 -1.47
C ARG A 107 -11.41 -7.21 -0.25
N GLN A 108 -10.68 -6.39 0.49
CA GLN A 108 -11.23 -5.69 1.66
C GLN A 108 -12.28 -4.66 1.25
N ALA A 109 -12.03 -3.88 0.20
CA ALA A 109 -13.00 -2.91 -0.32
C ALA A 109 -14.29 -3.59 -0.80
N ALA A 110 -14.19 -4.72 -1.49
CA ALA A 110 -15.36 -5.50 -1.91
C ALA A 110 -16.19 -6.00 -0.72
N LYS A 111 -15.54 -6.48 0.35
CA LYS A 111 -16.22 -6.88 1.59
C LYS A 111 -16.92 -5.70 2.28
N MET A 112 -16.26 -4.54 2.34
CA MET A 112 -16.84 -3.32 2.89
C MET A 112 -18.10 -2.90 2.11
N ARG A 113 -18.03 -2.88 0.78
CA ARG A 113 -19.18 -2.58 -0.10
C ARG A 113 -20.33 -3.57 0.12
N MET A 114 -20.02 -4.86 0.25
CA MET A 114 -21.04 -5.90 0.48
C MET A 114 -21.70 -5.78 1.86
N ALA A 115 -20.92 -5.55 2.92
CA ALA A 115 -21.44 -5.35 4.27
C ALA A 115 -22.28 -4.07 4.37
N TYR A 116 -21.85 -3.01 3.69
CA TYR A 116 -22.61 -1.77 3.56
C TYR A 116 -23.95 -1.98 2.85
N LEU A 117 -23.94 -2.57 1.65
CA LEU A 117 -25.16 -2.82 0.88
C LEU A 117 -26.16 -3.69 1.66
N ARG A 118 -25.67 -4.72 2.34
CA ARG A 118 -26.50 -5.58 3.20
C ARG A 118 -27.14 -4.81 4.35
N SER A 119 -26.41 -3.87 4.96
CA SER A 119 -26.93 -3.05 6.05
C SER A 119 -28.01 -2.08 5.55
N MET A 120 -27.79 -1.47 4.38
CA MET A 120 -28.75 -0.57 3.74
C MET A 120 -30.06 -1.28 3.36
N LEU A 121 -29.99 -2.49 2.79
CA LEU A 121 -31.18 -3.27 2.43
C LEU A 121 -32.01 -3.72 3.65
N ASN A 122 -31.44 -3.70 4.85
CA ASN A 122 -32.13 -4.06 6.10
C ASN A 122 -32.66 -2.83 6.87
N GLN A 123 -32.55 -1.61 6.32
CA GLN A 123 -33.11 -0.41 6.96
C GLN A 123 -34.62 -0.27 6.71
N ASP A 124 -35.33 0.28 7.69
CA ASP A 124 -36.79 0.47 7.64
C ASP A 124 -37.21 1.47 6.55
N ILE A 125 -38.37 1.23 5.94
CA ILE A 125 -38.94 2.04 4.84
C ILE A 125 -39.12 3.52 5.24
N SER A 126 -39.30 3.81 6.54
CA SER A 126 -39.43 5.18 7.06
C SER A 126 -38.16 6.02 6.87
N LEU A 127 -36.99 5.38 6.85
CA LEU A 127 -35.71 6.07 6.64
C LEU A 127 -35.56 6.48 5.17
N PHE A 128 -36.06 5.65 4.25
CA PHE A 128 -36.08 5.94 2.81
C PHE A 128 -37.09 7.01 2.42
N ASP A 129 -38.19 7.16 3.15
CA ASP A 129 -39.27 8.12 2.85
C ASP A 129 -39.00 9.53 3.44
N THR A 130 -38.13 9.63 4.44
CA THR A 130 -37.81 10.90 5.12
C THR A 130 -36.58 11.60 4.51
N GLU A 131 -35.77 10.91 3.72
CA GLU A 131 -34.43 11.36 3.32
C GLU A 131 -34.27 11.41 1.79
N ALA A 132 -34.54 12.58 1.20
CA ALA A 132 -34.04 12.93 -0.14
C ALA A 132 -32.49 12.90 -0.24
N SER A 133 -31.78 12.74 0.90
CA SER A 133 -30.33 12.64 1.03
C SER A 133 -29.77 11.21 0.88
N THR A 134 -30.63 10.18 0.84
CA THR A 134 -30.18 8.77 0.83
C THR A 134 -29.19 8.46 -0.30
N GLY A 135 -29.38 9.05 -1.49
CA GLY A 135 -28.46 8.91 -2.62
C GLY A 135 -27.10 9.58 -2.41
N GLU A 136 -27.07 10.72 -1.71
CA GLU A 136 -25.85 11.46 -1.37
C GLU A 136 -25.03 10.70 -0.31
N VAL A 137 -25.70 10.09 0.68
CA VAL A 137 -25.07 9.24 1.69
C VAL A 137 -24.45 7.99 1.05
N ILE A 138 -25.13 7.34 0.11
CA ILE A 138 -24.60 6.17 -0.62
C ILE A 138 -23.36 6.53 -1.42
N SER A 139 -23.41 7.65 -2.14
CA SER A 139 -22.28 8.16 -2.92
C SER A 139 -21.08 8.45 -2.01
N SER A 140 -21.33 9.10 -0.88
CA SER A 140 -20.30 9.47 0.10
C SER A 140 -19.60 8.24 0.67
N ILE A 141 -20.36 7.23 1.13
CA ILE A 141 -19.78 6.00 1.69
C ILE A 141 -18.99 5.22 0.63
N THR A 142 -19.48 5.17 -0.61
CA THR A 142 -18.75 4.52 -1.70
C THR A 142 -17.43 5.23 -1.99
N SER A 143 -17.44 6.57 -2.00
CA SER A 143 -16.23 7.39 -2.13
C SER A 143 -15.25 7.12 -0.99
N ASP A 144 -15.73 7.07 0.25
CA ASP A 144 -14.88 6.79 1.43
C ASP A 144 -14.23 5.39 1.34
N ILE A 145 -14.97 4.39 0.86
CA ILE A 145 -14.42 3.04 0.66
C ILE A 145 -13.32 3.05 -0.41
N ILE A 146 -13.47 3.84 -1.48
CA ILE A 146 -12.44 3.99 -2.51
C ILE A 146 -11.18 4.63 -1.90
N VAL A 147 -11.33 5.68 -1.10
CA VAL A 147 -10.19 6.30 -0.41
C VAL A 147 -9.49 5.32 0.52
N VAL A 148 -10.25 4.48 1.24
CA VAL A 148 -9.70 3.40 2.07
C VAL A 148 -8.96 2.35 1.22
N GLN A 149 -9.55 1.96 0.09
CA GLN A 149 -8.94 1.01 -0.84
C GLN A 149 -7.61 1.54 -1.39
N ASP A 150 -7.55 2.79 -1.83
CA ASP A 150 -6.35 3.44 -2.32
C ASP A 150 -5.29 3.52 -1.22
N ALA A 151 -5.70 3.86 0.00
CA ALA A 151 -4.79 3.89 1.16
C ALA A 151 -4.18 2.51 1.47
N LEU A 152 -4.95 1.43 1.31
CA LEU A 152 -4.50 0.05 1.55
C LEU A 152 -3.67 -0.54 0.40
N SER A 153 -3.92 -0.11 -0.84
CA SER A 153 -3.39 -0.73 -2.05
C SER A 153 -2.18 0.01 -2.62
N GLU A 154 -2.21 1.34 -2.59
CA GLU A 154 -1.26 2.20 -3.30
C GLU A 154 -0.34 2.98 -2.35
N LYS A 155 -0.85 3.40 -1.19
CA LYS A 155 -0.11 4.28 -0.24
C LYS A 155 0.52 3.55 0.95
N VAL A 156 0.82 2.25 0.78
CA VAL A 156 1.56 1.46 1.77
C VAL A 156 3.07 1.69 1.69
#